data_AF-A0A2N7WWL5-F1
#
_entry.id   AF-A0A2N7WWL5-F1
#
_cell.length_a   1.000
_cell.length_b   1.000
_cell.length_c   1.000
_cell.angle_alpha   90.00
_cell.angle_beta   90.00
_cell.angle_gamma   90.00
#
_symmetry.space_group_name_H-M   'P 1'
#
loop_
_entity.id
_entity.type
_entity.pdbx_description
1 polymer ?
#
loop_
_entity_poly.entity_id
_entity_poly.type
_entity_poly.pdbx_seq_one_letter_code
_entity_poly.pdbx_strand_id
1 'polypeptide(L)'
;MGMQHPFRIVSLPAESSLPRKTAEGLIQDVLRSDQSLSAQFQTLAPAIQTFIVSSSAFEVVSRLGMSGLGLSSGETASTGSHLAIAREQVKRVLETAPANSDVLTIGLIDLGARIADFDDLLARLNASQNAFFFVEVQAPMPAGLVRSARHVKAWVESNRGGRLTEQEVKTVEPALFADDFVYFGKVIKEETAVDLLIGVAPTFLAQIGEDGPDWRLHTSGGESIGMISTRHVRQYASQAERPYEAAVGMLIVGQAVTWSDDDLQYHKETRGCVLDFNDEPDEMAVSIRAMTIEERCVDAFAEERYGEAARAMMNALSEMRL
;
A
#
# COMPACT_ATOMS: atom_id res chain seq x y z
N MET A 1 -29.57 -11.57 -3.28
CA MET A 1 -28.46 -12.53 -3.40
C MET A 1 -27.24 -11.87 -2.79
N GLY A 2 -26.90 -12.23 -1.55
CA GLY A 2 -25.80 -11.62 -0.81
C GLY A 2 -24.49 -12.35 -1.10
N MET A 3 -23.54 -11.67 -1.74
CA MET A 3 -22.16 -12.15 -1.83
C MET A 3 -21.49 -11.96 -0.47
N GLN A 4 -21.09 -13.07 0.15
CA GLN A 4 -20.18 -13.06 1.29
C GLN A 4 -18.76 -12.75 0.77
N HIS A 5 -18.17 -11.64 1.22
CA HIS A 5 -16.76 -11.33 0.97
C HIS A 5 -15.86 -12.33 1.75
N PRO A 6 -14.84 -12.93 1.12
CA PRO A 6 -13.99 -13.95 1.74
C PRO A 6 -12.91 -13.43 2.71
N PHE A 7 -12.77 -12.11 2.92
CA PHE A 7 -11.74 -11.56 3.79
C PHE A 7 -12.32 -11.05 5.11
N ARG A 8 -12.21 -11.88 6.15
CA ARG A 8 -12.52 -11.52 7.54
C ARG A 8 -11.25 -10.93 8.15
N ILE A 9 -11.29 -9.66 8.53
CA ILE A 9 -10.23 -9.02 9.33
C ILE A 9 -10.18 -9.76 10.67
N VAL A 10 -9.11 -10.54 10.87
CA VAL A 10 -8.76 -11.10 12.18
C VAL A 10 -7.73 -10.15 12.78
N SER A 11 -8.16 -9.35 13.76
CA SER A 11 -7.21 -8.75 14.70
C SER A 11 -6.47 -9.89 15.39
N LEU A 12 -5.17 -10.02 15.17
CA LEU A 12 -4.36 -10.93 15.98
C LEU A 12 -4.49 -10.48 17.44
N PRO A 13 -4.90 -11.36 18.38
CA PRO A 13 -4.46 -11.18 19.75
C PRO A 13 -2.93 -11.20 19.74
N ALA A 14 -2.32 -10.31 20.52
CA ALA A 14 -0.86 -10.18 20.69
C ALA A 14 -0.12 -11.48 21.07
N GLU A 15 -0.84 -12.59 21.27
CA GLU A 15 -0.34 -13.88 21.73
C GLU A 15 -0.35 -14.99 20.66
N SER A 16 -0.80 -14.73 19.42
CA SER A 16 -0.92 -15.78 18.39
C SER A 16 0.11 -15.72 17.25
N SER A 17 1.14 -14.90 17.36
CA SER A 17 2.27 -15.00 16.43
C SER A 17 2.99 -16.32 16.69
N LEU A 18 2.93 -17.25 15.73
CA LEU A 18 4.05 -18.15 15.54
C LEU A 18 5.31 -17.27 15.49
N PRO A 19 6.29 -17.48 16.38
CA PRO A 19 7.43 -16.57 16.46
C PRO A 19 8.05 -16.44 15.06
N ARG A 20 8.39 -15.23 14.63
CA ARG A 20 9.09 -14.96 13.36
C ARG A 20 10.17 -16.01 13.04
N LYS A 21 10.91 -16.42 14.07
CA LYS A 21 11.91 -17.50 14.03
C LYS A 21 11.40 -18.84 13.48
N THR A 22 10.18 -19.25 13.81
CA THR A 22 9.60 -20.51 13.34
C THR A 22 9.26 -20.43 11.85
N ALA A 23 8.71 -19.30 11.40
CA ALA A 23 8.45 -19.10 9.98
C ALA A 23 9.73 -18.96 9.16
N GLU A 24 10.71 -18.22 9.67
CA GLU A 24 12.08 -18.19 9.14
C GLU A 24 12.61 -19.63 9.00
N GLY A 25 12.44 -20.47 10.02
CA GLY A 25 12.79 -21.88 9.98
C GLY A 25 12.10 -22.65 8.85
N LEU A 26 10.79 -22.49 8.68
CA LEU A 26 10.02 -23.14 7.61
C LEU A 26 10.51 -22.74 6.21
N ILE A 27 10.80 -21.46 6.00
CA ILE A 27 11.30 -20.97 4.71
C ILE A 27 12.71 -21.48 4.46
N GLN A 28 13.57 -21.47 5.48
CA GLN A 28 14.90 -22.07 5.37
C GLN A 28 14.81 -23.57 5.04
N ASP A 29 13.84 -24.29 5.60
CA ASP A 29 13.62 -25.70 5.28
C ASP A 29 13.08 -25.89 3.86
N VAL A 30 12.20 -25.00 3.37
CA VAL A 30 11.78 -24.97 1.96
C VAL A 30 13.00 -24.78 1.04
N LEU A 31 13.81 -23.74 1.29
CA LEU A 31 14.99 -23.44 0.48
C LEU A 31 16.03 -24.56 0.54
N ARG A 32 16.24 -25.20 1.71
CA ARG A 32 17.12 -26.39 1.81
C ARG A 32 16.59 -27.58 1.03
N SER A 33 15.27 -27.76 1.00
CA SER A 33 14.60 -28.89 0.32
C SER A 33 14.50 -28.71 -1.20
N ASP A 34 14.69 -27.49 -1.72
CA ASP A 34 14.54 -27.15 -3.14
C ASP A 34 15.71 -26.25 -3.59
N GLN A 35 16.74 -26.87 -4.18
CA GLN A 35 17.95 -26.17 -4.62
C GLN A 35 17.66 -25.13 -5.71
N SER A 36 16.62 -25.33 -6.54
CA SER A 36 16.28 -24.37 -7.59
C SER A 36 15.71 -23.10 -6.99
N LEU A 37 14.77 -23.23 -6.05
CA LEU A 37 14.24 -22.07 -5.32
C LEU A 37 15.31 -21.39 -4.49
N SER A 38 16.21 -22.15 -3.85
CA SER A 38 17.34 -21.59 -3.10
C SER A 38 18.26 -20.73 -3.97
N ALA A 39 18.62 -21.22 -5.16
CA ALA A 39 19.45 -20.47 -6.09
C ALA A 39 18.77 -19.18 -6.56
N GLN A 40 17.48 -19.22 -6.91
CA GLN A 40 16.72 -18.02 -7.29
C GLN A 40 16.63 -17.03 -6.11
N PHE A 41 16.30 -17.51 -4.92
CA PHE A 41 16.21 -16.68 -3.72
C PHE A 41 17.51 -15.93 -3.42
N GLN A 42 18.67 -16.58 -3.58
CA GLN A 42 19.98 -15.97 -3.37
C GLN A 42 20.32 -14.87 -4.38
N THR A 43 19.67 -14.84 -5.54
CA THR A 43 19.86 -13.76 -6.54
C THR A 43 19.05 -12.51 -6.24
N LEU A 44 18.08 -12.57 -5.34
CA LEU A 44 17.25 -11.42 -5.00
C LEU A 44 17.99 -10.39 -4.16
N ALA A 45 17.53 -9.13 -4.22
CA ALA A 45 17.95 -8.09 -3.28
C ALA A 45 17.69 -8.53 -1.82
N PRO A 46 18.58 -8.21 -0.87
CA PRO A 46 18.41 -8.57 0.54
C PRO A 46 17.07 -8.07 1.16
N ALA A 47 16.57 -6.91 0.72
CA ALA A 47 15.28 -6.37 1.12
C ALA A 47 14.13 -7.31 0.70
N ILE A 48 14.12 -7.75 -0.56
CA ILE A 48 13.12 -8.69 -1.09
C ILE A 48 13.22 -10.05 -0.39
N GLN A 49 14.43 -10.55 -0.14
CA GLN A 49 14.63 -11.78 0.63
C GLN A 49 14.02 -11.67 2.02
N THR A 50 14.27 -10.56 2.71
CA THR A 50 13.70 -10.26 4.03
C THR A 50 12.19 -10.17 3.97
N PHE A 51 11.65 -9.48 2.98
CA PHE A 51 10.21 -9.35 2.75
C PHE A 51 9.54 -10.70 2.52
N ILE A 52 10.08 -11.57 1.65
CA ILE A 52 9.55 -12.92 1.41
C ILE A 52 9.48 -13.70 2.71
N VAL A 53 10.51 -13.58 3.53
CA VAL A 53 10.58 -14.25 4.83
C VAL A 53 9.50 -13.75 5.79
N SER A 54 9.37 -12.42 5.91
CA SER A 54 8.39 -11.79 6.79
C SER A 54 6.93 -12.00 6.34
N SER A 55 6.66 -11.95 5.04
CA SER A 55 5.31 -12.11 4.47
C SER A 55 4.82 -13.55 4.51
N SER A 56 5.64 -14.51 4.07
CA SER A 56 5.30 -15.93 4.11
C SER A 56 5.10 -16.42 5.55
N ALA A 57 5.83 -15.84 6.51
CA ALA A 57 5.59 -16.08 7.93
C ALA A 57 4.16 -15.78 8.33
N PHE A 58 3.70 -14.57 8.02
CA PHE A 58 2.38 -14.09 8.42
C PHE A 58 1.26 -14.95 7.85
N GLU A 59 1.32 -15.29 6.57
CA GLU A 59 0.25 -16.06 5.94
C GLU A 59 0.22 -17.51 6.45
N VAL A 60 1.37 -18.15 6.67
CA VAL A 60 1.44 -19.47 7.32
C VAL A 60 0.83 -19.40 8.72
N VAL A 61 1.18 -18.40 9.55
CA VAL A 61 0.56 -18.23 10.88
C VAL A 61 -0.95 -18.07 10.78
N SER A 62 -1.44 -17.24 9.86
CA SER A 62 -2.87 -16.95 9.73
C SER A 62 -3.70 -18.21 9.44
N ARG A 63 -3.20 -19.09 8.56
CA ARG A 63 -3.84 -20.36 8.22
C ARG A 63 -3.79 -21.35 9.37
N LEU A 64 -2.75 -21.30 10.19
CA LEU A 64 -2.60 -22.16 11.37
C LEU A 64 -3.50 -21.73 12.53
N GLY A 65 -3.58 -20.42 12.80
CA GLY A 65 -4.42 -19.87 13.87
C GLY A 65 -5.92 -20.07 13.62
N MET A 66 -6.36 -20.01 12.35
CA MET A 66 -7.77 -20.25 11.97
C MET A 66 -8.21 -21.70 12.23
N SER A 67 -7.28 -22.65 12.26
CA SER A 67 -7.57 -24.06 12.55
C SER A 67 -7.83 -24.32 14.04
N GLY A 68 -7.43 -23.40 14.94
CA GLY A 68 -7.49 -23.57 16.39
C GLY A 68 -8.76 -23.04 17.08
N LEU A 69 -9.57 -22.19 16.41
CA LEU A 69 -10.65 -21.44 17.06
C LEU A 69 -12.07 -22.04 16.94
N GLY A 70 -12.23 -23.24 16.37
CA GLY A 70 -13.51 -23.94 16.48
C GLY A 70 -13.73 -25.16 15.59
N LEU A 71 -14.01 -26.29 16.25
CA LEU A 71 -14.81 -27.43 15.76
C LEU A 71 -14.15 -28.42 14.78
N SER A 72 -13.17 -29.19 15.25
CA SER A 72 -13.33 -30.64 15.45
C SER A 72 -11.96 -31.26 15.79
N SER A 73 -11.95 -32.09 16.82
CA SER A 73 -10.81 -32.89 17.24
C SER A 73 -10.46 -33.91 16.15
N GLY A 74 -9.26 -33.86 15.56
CA GLY A 74 -8.77 -35.04 14.84
C GLY A 74 -7.48 -34.91 14.06
N GLU A 75 -7.31 -33.87 13.24
CA GLU A 75 -6.19 -33.83 12.30
C GLU A 75 -5.34 -32.59 12.53
N THR A 76 -4.27 -32.76 13.30
CA THR A 76 -3.12 -31.86 13.22
C THR A 76 -2.68 -31.83 11.76
N ALA A 77 -2.85 -30.69 11.09
CA ALA A 77 -2.27 -30.46 9.78
C ALA A 77 -0.81 -30.92 9.81
N SER A 78 -0.48 -31.94 9.01
CA SER A 78 0.85 -32.55 9.06
C SER A 78 1.88 -31.50 8.64
N THR A 79 3.09 -31.56 9.20
CA THR A 79 4.21 -30.66 8.85
C THR A 79 4.42 -30.53 7.33
N GLY A 80 4.06 -31.57 6.56
CA GLY A 80 4.10 -31.55 5.10
C GLY A 80 3.14 -30.55 4.44
N SER A 81 1.97 -30.26 5.00
CA SER A 81 1.04 -29.28 4.41
C SER A 81 1.55 -27.85 4.57
N HIS A 82 2.23 -27.53 5.67
CA HIS A 82 2.77 -26.19 5.92
C HIS A 82 3.95 -25.88 4.99
N LEU A 83 4.84 -26.86 4.79
CA LEU A 83 5.95 -26.73 3.84
C LEU A 83 5.46 -26.56 2.40
N ALA A 84 4.37 -27.23 2.01
CA ALA A 84 3.79 -27.07 0.68
C ALA A 84 3.22 -25.65 0.46
N ILE A 85 2.54 -25.08 1.46
CA ILE A 85 2.02 -23.71 1.41
C ILE A 85 3.18 -22.70 1.32
N ALA A 86 4.17 -22.82 2.21
CA ALA A 86 5.33 -21.95 2.22
C ALA A 86 6.12 -22.03 0.90
N ARG A 87 6.28 -23.24 0.33
CA ARG A 87 6.94 -23.44 -0.97
C ARG A 87 6.21 -22.73 -2.10
N GLU A 88 4.89 -22.87 -2.16
CA GLU A 88 4.07 -22.24 -3.19
C GLU A 88 4.14 -20.70 -3.09
N GLN A 89 4.15 -20.15 -1.88
CA GLN A 89 4.32 -18.70 -1.66
C GLN A 89 5.69 -18.20 -2.11
N VAL A 90 6.76 -18.86 -1.64
CA VAL A 90 8.14 -18.52 -2.03
C VAL A 90 8.27 -18.56 -3.55
N LYS A 91 7.71 -19.59 -4.20
CA LYS A 91 7.71 -19.72 -5.65
C LYS A 91 7.00 -18.56 -6.33
N ARG A 92 5.79 -18.18 -5.90
CA ARG A 92 5.06 -17.04 -6.49
C ARG A 92 5.82 -15.74 -6.38
N VAL A 93 6.38 -15.44 -5.20
CA VAL A 93 7.12 -14.19 -5.03
C VAL A 93 8.37 -14.21 -5.91
N LEU A 94 9.11 -15.33 -5.97
CA LEU A 94 10.28 -15.47 -6.84
C LEU A 94 9.96 -15.32 -8.34
N GLU A 95 8.80 -15.79 -8.79
CA GLU A 95 8.36 -15.64 -10.19
C GLU A 95 8.07 -14.17 -10.55
N THR A 96 7.74 -13.34 -9.57
CA THR A 96 7.44 -11.91 -9.75
C THR A 96 8.57 -10.98 -9.35
N ALA A 97 9.53 -11.46 -8.56
CA ALA A 97 10.58 -10.64 -8.01
C ALA A 97 11.60 -10.26 -9.10
N PRO A 98 12.02 -8.99 -9.15
CA PRO A 98 13.03 -8.56 -10.10
C PRO A 98 14.37 -9.25 -9.78
N ALA A 99 15.07 -9.68 -10.83
CA ALA A 99 16.42 -10.24 -10.71
C ALA A 99 17.48 -9.18 -10.38
N ASN A 100 17.14 -7.89 -10.47
CA ASN A 100 18.05 -6.78 -10.19
C ASN A 100 18.05 -6.45 -8.70
N SER A 101 19.23 -6.30 -8.09
CA SER A 101 19.38 -5.97 -6.68
C SER A 101 19.10 -4.50 -6.33
N ASP A 102 19.00 -3.65 -7.35
CA ASP A 102 18.91 -2.18 -7.20
C ASP A 102 17.48 -1.67 -7.49
N VAL A 103 16.48 -2.34 -6.95
CA VAL A 103 15.06 -1.92 -7.07
C VAL A 103 14.58 -1.32 -5.76
N LEU A 104 13.75 -0.28 -5.85
CA LEU A 104 13.08 0.31 -4.70
C LEU A 104 11.85 -0.52 -4.35
N THR A 105 11.86 -1.18 -3.19
CA THR A 105 10.75 -2.03 -2.74
C THR A 105 9.68 -1.18 -2.05
N ILE A 106 8.44 -1.26 -2.53
CA ILE A 106 7.31 -0.46 -2.05
C ILE A 106 6.27 -1.39 -1.44
N GLY A 107 6.12 -1.34 -0.13
CA GLY A 107 5.07 -2.04 0.59
C GLY A 107 3.76 -1.27 0.57
N LEU A 108 2.65 -1.94 0.26
CA LEU A 108 1.31 -1.36 0.28
C LEU A 108 0.44 -2.04 1.32
N ILE A 109 -0.18 -1.27 2.20
CA ILE A 109 -1.08 -1.80 3.24
C ILE A 109 -2.51 -1.35 2.94
N ASP A 110 -3.42 -2.28 2.66
CA ASP A 110 -4.86 -1.96 2.59
C ASP A 110 -5.43 -1.75 4.01
N LEU A 111 -5.86 -0.52 4.29
CA LEU A 111 -6.50 -0.11 5.55
C LEU A 111 -8.03 -0.20 5.47
N GLY A 112 -8.56 -1.02 4.56
CA GLY A 112 -9.99 -1.22 4.33
C GLY A 112 -10.56 -0.47 3.12
N ALA A 113 -9.71 -0.01 2.21
CA ALA A 113 -10.06 0.54 0.91
C ALA A 113 -10.73 -0.50 -0.01
N ARG A 114 -10.47 -1.80 0.19
CA ARG A 114 -11.13 -2.92 -0.53
C ARG A 114 -11.02 -2.77 -2.04
N ILE A 115 -9.79 -2.72 -2.53
CA ILE A 115 -9.50 -2.72 -3.96
C ILE A 115 -9.75 -4.15 -4.47
N ALA A 116 -10.65 -4.32 -5.46
CA ALA A 116 -11.15 -5.64 -5.83
C ALA A 116 -10.03 -6.51 -6.44
N ASP A 117 -9.32 -5.96 -7.41
CA ASP A 117 -8.26 -6.64 -8.16
C ASP A 117 -6.88 -6.06 -7.79
N PHE A 118 -6.60 -5.97 -6.48
CA PHE A 118 -5.37 -5.35 -6.00
C PHE A 118 -4.11 -6.08 -6.50
N ASP A 119 -4.12 -7.42 -6.45
CA ASP A 119 -3.01 -8.25 -6.94
C ASP A 119 -2.71 -7.99 -8.42
N ASP A 120 -3.75 -7.90 -9.26
CA ASP A 120 -3.61 -7.65 -10.69
C ASP A 120 -3.07 -6.24 -10.97
N LEU A 121 -3.44 -5.26 -10.15
CA LEU A 121 -2.87 -3.92 -10.19
C LEU A 121 -1.37 -3.95 -9.90
N LEU A 122 -0.93 -4.64 -8.85
CA LEU A 122 0.49 -4.72 -8.49
C LEU A 122 1.30 -5.47 -9.55
N ALA A 123 0.76 -6.58 -10.05
CA ALA A 123 1.38 -7.35 -11.14
C ALA A 123 1.59 -6.47 -12.39
N ARG A 124 0.59 -5.65 -12.73
CA ARG A 124 0.68 -4.72 -13.87
C ARG A 124 1.73 -3.63 -13.66
N LEU A 125 1.77 -3.00 -12.48
CA LEU A 125 2.77 -1.98 -12.16
C LEU A 125 4.18 -2.58 -12.21
N ASN A 126 4.40 -3.74 -11.61
CA ASN A 126 5.68 -4.44 -11.62
C ASN A 126 6.10 -4.88 -13.02
N ALA A 127 5.18 -5.36 -13.86
CA ALA A 127 5.51 -5.79 -15.22
C ALA A 127 5.85 -4.64 -16.17
N SER A 128 5.43 -3.42 -15.85
CA SER A 128 5.63 -2.25 -16.73
C SER A 128 7.02 -1.61 -16.64
N GLN A 129 7.78 -1.90 -15.59
CA GLN A 129 9.05 -1.22 -15.30
C GLN A 129 9.99 -2.11 -14.44
N ASN A 130 11.21 -1.65 -14.16
CA ASN A 130 12.21 -2.42 -13.42
C ASN A 130 12.96 -1.63 -12.33
N ALA A 131 12.51 -0.43 -11.99
CA ALA A 131 13.10 0.44 -10.96
C ALA A 131 12.40 0.28 -9.59
N PHE A 132 11.12 -0.08 -9.58
CA PHE A 132 10.27 -0.26 -8.41
C PHE A 132 9.78 -1.71 -8.30
N PHE A 133 9.54 -2.16 -7.07
CA PHE A 133 8.90 -3.45 -6.81
C PHE A 133 7.79 -3.30 -5.77
N PHE A 134 6.54 -3.32 -6.23
CA PHE A 134 5.35 -3.18 -5.40
C PHE A 134 4.93 -4.52 -4.81
N VAL A 135 4.66 -4.53 -3.51
CA VAL A 135 4.21 -5.72 -2.77
C VAL A 135 3.09 -5.37 -1.81
N GLU A 136 2.13 -6.28 -1.63
CA GLU A 136 1.14 -6.15 -0.56
C GLU A 136 1.79 -6.52 0.79
N VAL A 137 1.66 -5.65 1.78
CA VAL A 137 2.07 -5.87 3.16
C VAL A 137 0.83 -6.14 4.01
N GLN A 138 0.78 -7.33 4.60
CA GLN A 138 -0.24 -7.70 5.56
C GLN A 138 0.29 -7.51 6.98
N ALA A 139 -0.20 -6.48 7.67
CA ALA A 139 0.23 -6.13 9.02
C ALA A 139 -0.97 -5.81 9.93
N PRO A 140 -0.91 -6.15 11.23
CA PRO A 140 -1.96 -5.79 12.17
C PRO A 140 -1.98 -4.28 12.40
N MET A 141 -3.14 -3.65 12.17
CA MET A 141 -3.32 -2.22 12.36
C MET A 141 -4.13 -1.93 13.64
N PRO A 142 -3.71 -0.97 14.48
CA PRO A 142 -4.48 -0.56 15.65
C PRO A 142 -5.87 -0.09 15.27
N ALA A 143 -6.90 -0.61 15.95
CA ALA A 143 -8.30 -0.23 15.72
C ALA A 143 -8.58 1.27 15.92
N GLY A 144 -7.69 1.98 16.64
CA GLY A 144 -7.80 3.40 16.94
C GLY A 144 -7.24 4.37 15.90
N LEU A 145 -6.71 3.87 14.77
CA LEU A 145 -6.14 4.70 13.70
C LEU A 145 -7.16 5.60 13.03
N VAL A 146 -8.32 5.05 12.68
CA VAL A 146 -9.42 5.84 12.11
C VAL A 146 -10.11 6.59 13.25
N ARG A 147 -10.08 7.91 13.20
CA ARG A 147 -10.68 8.75 14.24
C ARG A 147 -12.14 9.03 13.91
N SER A 148 -12.99 9.09 14.93
CA SER A 148 -14.35 9.56 14.76
C SER A 148 -14.36 11.03 14.31
N ALA A 149 -15.37 11.45 13.54
CA ALA A 149 -15.55 12.85 13.15
C ALA A 149 -15.54 13.80 14.37
N ARG A 150 -16.03 13.36 15.54
CA ARG A 150 -15.97 14.11 16.80
C ARG A 150 -14.53 14.38 17.25
N HIS A 151 -13.64 13.39 17.12
CA HIS A 151 -12.23 13.53 17.48
C HIS A 151 -11.48 14.41 16.47
N VAL A 152 -11.73 14.22 15.17
CA VAL A 152 -11.15 15.07 14.13
C VAL A 152 -11.57 16.53 14.35
N LYS A 153 -12.87 16.78 14.57
CA LYS A 153 -13.38 18.11 14.93
C LYS A 153 -12.64 18.70 16.13
N ALA A 154 -12.59 17.96 17.25
CA ALA A 154 -11.96 18.46 18.47
C ALA A 154 -10.47 18.79 18.25
N TRP A 155 -9.78 17.96 17.47
CA TRP A 155 -8.40 18.20 17.08
C TRP A 155 -8.25 19.44 16.19
N VAL A 156 -9.11 19.63 15.17
CA VAL A 156 -9.09 20.82 14.31
C VAL A 156 -9.34 22.09 15.14
N GLU A 157 -10.36 22.07 16.01
CA GLU A 157 -10.70 23.22 16.86
C GLU A 157 -9.55 23.57 17.84
N SER A 158 -8.85 22.55 18.36
CA SER A 158 -7.71 22.73 19.24
C SER A 158 -6.48 23.31 18.53
N ASN A 159 -6.21 22.90 17.30
CA ASN A 159 -5.03 23.35 16.55
C ASN A 159 -5.24 24.69 15.84
N ARG A 160 -6.47 25.00 15.43
CA ARG A 160 -6.83 26.29 14.80
C ARG A 160 -7.06 27.41 15.82
N GLY A 161 -7.33 27.07 17.09
CA GLY A 161 -7.64 28.06 18.13
C GLY A 161 -9.06 28.66 18.02
N GLY A 162 -10.02 27.92 17.48
CA GLY A 162 -11.38 28.40 17.25
C GLY A 162 -12.37 27.28 16.96
N ARG A 163 -13.67 27.57 17.10
CA ARG A 163 -14.73 26.61 16.76
C ARG A 163 -14.93 26.53 15.25
N LEU A 164 -15.22 25.34 14.76
CA LEU A 164 -15.63 25.16 13.36
C LEU A 164 -17.03 25.72 13.13
N THR A 165 -17.24 26.33 11.98
CA THR A 165 -18.56 26.71 11.47
C THR A 165 -19.42 25.48 11.22
N GLU A 166 -20.75 25.64 11.15
CA GLU A 166 -21.64 24.51 10.82
C GLU A 166 -21.32 23.86 9.48
N GLN A 167 -20.87 24.66 8.49
CA GLN A 167 -20.48 24.15 7.19
C GLN A 167 -19.19 23.33 7.28
N GLU A 168 -18.18 23.80 8.02
CA GLU A 168 -16.95 23.04 8.26
C GLU A 168 -17.22 21.76 9.07
N VAL A 169 -18.10 21.81 10.08
CA VAL A 169 -18.48 20.60 10.83
C VAL A 169 -19.12 19.55 9.92
N LYS A 170 -19.87 19.96 8.88
CA LYS A 170 -20.43 19.03 7.89
C LYS A 170 -19.38 18.42 6.98
N THR A 171 -18.24 19.07 6.79
CA THR A 171 -17.12 18.56 6.00
C THR A 171 -16.08 17.80 6.84
N VAL A 172 -16.20 17.82 8.17
CA VAL A 172 -15.39 16.96 9.05
C VAL A 172 -15.92 15.53 8.95
N GLU A 173 -15.26 14.75 8.13
CA GLU A 173 -15.49 13.31 8.01
C GLU A 173 -14.66 12.54 9.04
N PRO A 174 -14.95 11.24 9.29
CA PRO A 174 -13.94 10.36 9.85
C PRO A 174 -12.69 10.43 8.97
N ALA A 175 -11.58 10.82 9.58
CA ALA A 175 -10.29 10.92 8.92
C ALA A 175 -9.26 10.10 9.69
N LEU A 176 -8.22 9.72 8.97
CA LEU A 176 -7.05 9.08 9.54
C LEU A 176 -5.95 10.15 9.66
N PHE A 177 -5.37 10.31 10.85
CA PHE A 177 -4.25 11.24 11.02
C PHE A 177 -3.00 10.64 10.42
N ALA A 178 -2.44 11.27 9.39
CA ALA A 178 -1.27 10.76 8.69
C ALA A 178 -0.11 10.49 9.66
N ASP A 179 0.10 11.37 10.65
CA ASP A 179 1.12 11.22 11.68
C ASP A 179 0.94 9.96 12.54
N ASP A 180 -0.30 9.59 12.87
CA ASP A 180 -0.59 8.35 13.60
C ASP A 180 -0.14 7.15 12.77
N PHE A 181 -0.45 7.15 11.46
CA PHE A 181 0.00 6.07 10.56
C PHE A 181 1.50 6.07 10.35
N VAL A 182 2.14 7.22 10.15
CA VAL A 182 3.60 7.31 10.01
C VAL A 182 4.29 6.70 11.23
N TYR A 183 3.79 6.97 12.44
CA TYR A 183 4.32 6.38 13.66
C TYR A 183 4.27 4.84 13.66
N PHE A 184 3.12 4.24 13.32
CA PHE A 184 2.99 2.77 13.27
C PHE A 184 3.68 2.15 12.05
N GLY A 185 3.67 2.86 10.92
CA GLY A 185 4.27 2.44 9.67
C GLY A 185 5.78 2.28 9.77
N LYS A 186 6.47 3.03 10.66
CA LYS A 186 7.91 2.86 10.91
C LYS A 186 8.25 1.44 11.35
N VAL A 187 7.49 0.90 12.30
CA VAL A 187 7.68 -0.46 12.79
C VAL A 187 7.43 -1.48 11.67
N ILE A 188 6.34 -1.32 10.92
CA ILE A 188 5.99 -2.25 9.84
C ILE A 188 7.04 -2.22 8.73
N LYS A 189 7.49 -1.03 8.33
CA LYS A 189 8.55 -0.85 7.34
C LYS A 189 9.84 -1.54 7.79
N GLU A 190 10.28 -1.33 9.03
CA GLU A 190 11.48 -1.98 9.58
C GLU A 190 11.35 -3.50 9.63
N GLU A 191 10.18 -4.04 10.01
CA GLU A 191 9.96 -5.49 10.11
C GLU A 191 9.88 -6.19 8.74
N THR A 192 9.32 -5.50 7.75
CA THR A 192 9.15 -5.99 6.37
C THR A 192 10.33 -5.68 5.47
N ALA A 193 11.22 -4.78 5.89
CA ALA A 193 12.39 -4.30 5.16
C ALA A 193 12.06 -3.74 3.76
N VAL A 194 10.88 -3.13 3.60
CA VAL A 194 10.56 -2.37 2.39
C VAL A 194 11.20 -0.98 2.45
N ASP A 195 11.54 -0.41 1.30
CA ASP A 195 12.17 0.91 1.21
C ASP A 195 11.14 2.04 1.40
N LEU A 196 9.95 1.87 0.85
CA LEU A 196 8.80 2.76 1.04
C LEU A 196 7.58 1.99 1.55
N LEU A 197 6.74 2.65 2.35
CA LEU A 197 5.48 2.08 2.83
C LEU A 197 4.31 3.01 2.53
N ILE A 198 3.28 2.52 1.85
CA ILE A 198 2.07 3.29 1.51
C ILE A 198 0.84 2.62 2.13
N GLY A 199 0.14 3.33 3.01
CA GLY A 199 -1.17 2.94 3.53
C GLY A 199 -2.29 3.39 2.60
N VAL A 200 -3.23 2.51 2.29
CA VAL A 200 -4.36 2.79 1.39
C VAL A 200 -5.66 2.79 2.20
N ALA A 201 -6.21 3.98 2.47
CA ALA A 201 -7.36 4.15 3.36
C ALA A 201 -8.67 4.43 2.60
N PRO A 202 -9.84 4.01 3.12
CA PRO A 202 -11.16 4.37 2.56
C PRO A 202 -11.66 5.77 3.00
N THR A 203 -10.90 6.47 3.85
CA THR A 203 -11.26 7.75 4.45
C THR A 203 -10.25 8.83 4.06
N PHE A 204 -10.66 10.09 4.11
CA PHE A 204 -9.72 11.21 3.98
C PHE A 204 -8.59 11.14 5.01
N LEU A 205 -7.49 11.78 4.67
CA LEU A 205 -6.33 11.96 5.53
C LEU A 205 -6.39 13.35 6.19
N ALA A 206 -5.90 13.43 7.41
CA ALA A 206 -5.79 14.67 8.15
C ALA A 206 -4.36 14.89 8.65
N GLN A 207 -3.88 16.13 8.54
CA GLN A 207 -2.51 16.54 8.86
C GLN A 207 -2.48 18.02 9.29
N ILE A 208 -1.52 18.40 10.13
CA ILE A 208 -1.20 19.82 10.37
C ILE A 208 -0.18 20.25 9.33
N GLY A 209 -0.61 21.10 8.38
CA GLY A 209 0.27 21.79 7.44
C GLY A 209 0.72 23.15 7.96
N GLU A 210 1.52 23.86 7.15
CA GLU A 210 2.00 25.22 7.46
C GLU A 210 0.85 26.22 7.64
N ASP A 211 -0.20 26.10 6.83
CA ASP A 211 -1.39 26.96 6.86
C ASP A 211 -2.44 26.51 7.90
N GLY A 212 -2.12 25.47 8.68
CA GLY A 212 -2.99 24.89 9.70
C GLY A 212 -3.50 23.48 9.36
N PRO A 213 -4.50 22.98 10.09
CA PRO A 213 -5.01 21.63 9.89
C PRO A 213 -5.78 21.49 8.57
N ASP A 214 -5.43 20.47 7.79
CA ASP A 214 -6.24 19.94 6.68
C ASP A 214 -6.76 18.54 7.04
N TRP A 215 -7.94 18.21 6.55
CA TRP A 215 -8.65 16.95 6.81
C TRP A 215 -9.33 16.35 5.57
N ARG A 216 -9.01 16.88 4.38
CA ARG A 216 -9.56 16.41 3.09
C ARG A 216 -8.47 15.98 2.11
N LEU A 217 -7.33 15.55 2.66
CA LEU A 217 -6.18 15.16 1.84
C LEU A 217 -6.39 13.79 1.19
N HIS A 218 -5.98 13.68 -0.07
CA HIS A 218 -5.92 12.43 -0.81
C HIS A 218 -4.57 11.71 -0.66
N THR A 219 -3.51 12.46 -0.43
CA THR A 219 -2.16 11.96 -0.22
C THR A 219 -1.55 12.70 0.97
N SER A 220 -0.74 12.02 1.76
CA SER A 220 0.01 12.63 2.86
C SER A 220 1.08 11.65 3.33
N GLY A 221 2.17 12.15 3.91
CA GLY A 221 3.18 11.31 4.54
C GLY A 221 4.41 12.08 4.94
N GLY A 222 5.45 11.34 5.30
CA GLY A 222 6.73 11.88 5.70
C GLY A 222 7.85 10.84 5.57
N GLU A 223 9.03 11.32 5.19
CA GLU A 223 10.21 10.50 4.89
C GLU A 223 9.91 9.45 3.82
N SER A 224 9.68 8.21 4.23
CA SER A 224 9.54 7.02 3.38
C SER A 224 8.25 6.26 3.68
N ILE A 225 7.33 6.91 4.37
CA ILE A 225 6.03 6.35 4.76
C ILE A 225 4.98 7.38 4.43
N GLY A 226 3.91 6.92 3.80
CA GLY A 226 2.67 7.66 3.94
C GLY A 226 1.52 6.96 3.31
N MET A 227 0.62 7.74 2.74
CA MET A 227 -0.76 7.32 2.67
C MET A 227 -1.46 7.91 1.47
N ILE A 228 -2.39 7.12 0.96
CA ILE A 228 -3.38 7.56 0.00
C ILE A 228 -4.79 7.30 0.54
N SER A 229 -5.71 8.20 0.21
CA SER A 229 -7.13 8.08 0.48
C SER A 229 -7.87 7.74 -0.79
N THR A 230 -8.62 6.65 -0.75
CA THR A 230 -9.54 6.20 -1.79
C THR A 230 -10.94 6.81 -1.66
N ARG A 231 -11.13 7.71 -0.68
CA ARG A 231 -12.39 8.45 -0.49
C ARG A 231 -12.75 9.15 -1.79
N HIS A 232 -13.97 8.96 -2.28
CA HIS A 232 -14.47 9.51 -3.56
C HIS A 232 -13.71 9.10 -4.83
N VAL A 233 -12.58 8.39 -4.76
CA VAL A 233 -11.81 7.96 -5.95
C VAL A 233 -12.65 7.13 -6.91
N ARG A 234 -13.57 6.31 -6.41
CA ARG A 234 -14.53 5.57 -7.26
C ARG A 234 -15.44 6.49 -8.07
N GLN A 235 -15.89 7.60 -7.48
CA GLN A 235 -16.70 8.59 -8.18
C GLN A 235 -15.86 9.30 -9.25
N TYR A 236 -14.64 9.72 -8.92
CA TYR A 236 -13.75 10.38 -9.87
C TYR A 236 -13.35 9.46 -11.03
N ALA A 237 -13.06 8.18 -10.74
CA ALA A 237 -12.80 7.17 -11.75
C ALA A 237 -13.99 7.00 -12.71
N SER A 238 -15.21 6.95 -12.18
CA SER A 238 -16.42 6.92 -13.01
C SER A 238 -16.59 8.16 -13.88
N GLN A 239 -16.27 9.36 -13.38
CA GLN A 239 -16.31 10.62 -14.15
C GLN A 239 -15.20 10.70 -15.21
N ALA A 240 -14.08 10.04 -14.95
CA ALA A 240 -12.96 9.91 -15.87
C ALA A 240 -13.14 8.79 -16.90
N GLU A 241 -14.20 7.98 -16.79
CA GLU A 241 -14.43 6.77 -17.58
C GLU A 241 -13.27 5.76 -17.48
N ARG A 242 -12.74 5.60 -16.27
CA ARG A 242 -11.63 4.68 -15.96
C ARG A 242 -12.01 3.66 -14.88
N PRO A 243 -11.36 2.47 -14.86
CA PRO A 243 -11.46 1.54 -13.74
C PRO A 243 -11.01 2.19 -12.42
N TYR A 244 -11.64 1.76 -11.32
CA TYR A 244 -11.31 2.25 -9.97
C TYR A 244 -9.88 1.91 -9.59
N GLU A 245 -9.43 0.71 -9.95
CA GLU A 245 -8.10 0.16 -9.71
C GLU A 245 -7.04 1.00 -10.41
N ALA A 246 -7.30 1.47 -11.63
CA ALA A 246 -6.39 2.33 -12.37
C ALA A 246 -6.24 3.70 -11.68
N ALA A 247 -7.33 4.27 -11.17
CA ALA A 247 -7.31 5.53 -10.42
C ALA A 247 -6.54 5.39 -9.09
N VAL A 248 -6.72 4.29 -8.37
CA VAL A 248 -5.93 4.01 -7.16
C VAL A 248 -4.46 3.78 -7.50
N GLY A 249 -4.17 3.06 -8.59
CA GLY A 249 -2.83 2.87 -9.13
C GLY A 249 -2.13 4.19 -9.41
N MET A 250 -2.82 5.16 -10.01
CA MET A 250 -2.27 6.50 -10.24
C MET A 250 -1.84 7.18 -8.94
N LEU A 251 -2.66 7.11 -7.89
CA LEU A 251 -2.32 7.68 -6.58
C LEU A 251 -1.13 6.97 -5.94
N ILE A 252 -1.06 5.63 -6.06
CA ILE A 252 0.09 4.82 -5.59
C ILE A 252 1.37 5.25 -6.32
N VAL A 253 1.31 5.37 -7.64
CA VAL A 253 2.45 5.79 -8.47
C VAL A 253 2.89 7.19 -8.10
N GLY A 254 1.97 8.16 -8.04
CA GLY A 254 2.28 9.54 -7.62
C GLY A 254 2.99 9.57 -6.28
N GLN A 255 2.44 8.84 -5.32
CA GLN A 255 3.03 8.77 -3.99
C GLN A 255 4.41 8.10 -3.96
N ALA A 256 4.60 7.04 -4.74
CA ALA A 256 5.88 6.34 -4.87
C ALA A 256 6.96 7.23 -5.49
N VAL A 257 6.63 7.91 -6.59
CA VAL A 257 7.62 8.70 -7.34
C VAL A 257 8.02 9.97 -6.61
N THR A 258 7.10 10.61 -5.88
CA THR A 258 7.43 11.78 -5.05
C THR A 258 8.36 11.42 -3.89
N TRP A 259 8.47 10.15 -3.50
CA TRP A 259 9.39 9.70 -2.44
C TRP A 259 10.64 8.99 -2.94
N SER A 260 10.71 8.65 -4.23
CA SER A 260 11.97 8.20 -4.82
C SER A 260 12.96 9.35 -5.04
N ASP A 261 12.49 10.59 -5.01
CA ASP A 261 13.29 11.76 -5.31
C ASP A 261 12.86 12.99 -4.47
N ASP A 262 13.79 13.54 -3.69
CA ASP A 262 13.53 14.69 -2.80
C ASP A 262 13.26 15.99 -3.56
N ASP A 263 13.68 16.09 -4.83
CA ASP A 263 13.50 17.29 -5.66
C ASP A 263 12.13 17.32 -6.36
N LEU A 264 11.38 16.22 -6.34
CA LEU A 264 10.04 16.17 -6.90
C LEU A 264 8.99 16.69 -5.94
N GLN A 265 8.19 17.63 -6.44
CA GLN A 265 7.07 18.20 -5.69
C GLN A 265 5.80 18.13 -6.52
N TYR A 266 4.67 18.03 -5.83
CA TYR A 266 3.37 18.23 -6.45
C TYR A 266 3.26 19.65 -6.99
N HIS A 267 2.73 19.80 -8.19
CA HIS A 267 2.49 21.11 -8.79
C HIS A 267 1.01 21.47 -8.76
N LYS A 268 0.75 22.77 -8.60
CA LYS A 268 -0.60 23.33 -8.48
C LYS A 268 -1.40 23.31 -9.78
N GLU A 269 -0.73 23.10 -10.92
CA GLU A 269 -1.45 22.99 -12.18
C GLU A 269 -2.15 21.64 -12.29
N THR A 270 -3.39 21.63 -12.80
CA THR A 270 -4.12 20.40 -13.15
C THR A 270 -4.08 20.20 -14.66
N ARG A 271 -3.13 19.40 -15.12
CA ARG A 271 -2.90 19.12 -16.56
C ARG A 271 -3.00 17.65 -16.90
N GLY A 272 -3.32 16.81 -15.93
CA GLY A 272 -3.41 15.37 -16.08
C GLY A 272 -2.20 14.60 -15.55
N CYS A 273 -1.24 15.29 -14.93
CA CYS A 273 -0.01 14.69 -14.44
C CYS A 273 -0.28 13.93 -13.15
N VAL A 274 0.44 12.83 -12.94
CA VAL A 274 0.44 12.08 -11.68
C VAL A 274 0.91 12.93 -10.48
N LEU A 275 1.62 14.03 -10.74
CA LEU A 275 2.10 15.00 -9.75
C LEU A 275 1.24 16.27 -9.64
N ASP A 276 0.03 16.28 -10.20
CA ASP A 276 -0.93 17.36 -9.98
C ASP A 276 -1.44 17.31 -8.51
N PHE A 277 -1.47 18.45 -7.81
CA PHE A 277 -1.92 18.52 -6.41
C PHE A 277 -3.43 18.23 -6.26
N ASN A 278 -4.23 18.56 -7.28
CA ASN A 278 -5.68 18.35 -7.32
C ASN A 278 -6.41 18.93 -6.09
N ASP A 279 -6.36 20.26 -5.96
CA ASP A 279 -6.99 21.00 -4.85
C ASP A 279 -8.51 20.83 -4.86
N GLU A 280 -9.10 20.77 -6.05
CA GLU A 280 -10.54 20.67 -6.24
C GLU A 280 -10.98 19.26 -6.63
N PRO A 281 -12.18 18.80 -6.19
CA PRO A 281 -12.66 17.45 -6.47
C PRO A 281 -12.73 17.06 -7.95
N ASP A 282 -13.01 18.00 -8.85
CA ASP A 282 -13.12 17.78 -10.28
C ASP A 282 -11.74 17.66 -10.97
N GLU A 283 -10.70 18.27 -10.41
CA GLU A 283 -9.32 18.18 -10.89
C GLU A 283 -8.81 16.73 -10.83
N MET A 284 -9.15 16.01 -9.76
CA MET A 284 -8.80 14.59 -9.62
C MET A 284 -9.34 13.74 -10.79
N ALA A 285 -10.55 14.03 -11.28
CA ALA A 285 -11.11 13.33 -12.43
C ALA A 285 -10.37 13.67 -13.74
N VAL A 286 -9.80 14.88 -13.87
CA VAL A 286 -8.94 15.26 -14.99
C VAL A 286 -7.64 14.44 -14.97
N SER A 287 -6.99 14.37 -13.80
CA SER A 287 -5.78 13.56 -13.57
C SER A 287 -5.99 12.09 -13.88
N ILE A 288 -7.07 11.49 -13.37
CA ILE A 288 -7.43 10.10 -13.65
C ILE A 288 -7.75 9.88 -15.14
N ARG A 289 -8.36 10.84 -15.83
CA ARG A 289 -8.69 10.67 -17.26
C ARG A 289 -7.41 10.62 -18.10
N ALA A 290 -6.49 11.53 -17.82
CA ALA A 290 -5.24 11.67 -18.54
C ALA A 290 -4.25 10.54 -18.22
N MET A 291 -4.04 10.23 -16.94
CA MET A 291 -3.05 9.25 -16.47
C MET A 291 -1.69 9.42 -17.14
N THR A 292 -1.12 10.63 -17.06
CA THR A 292 0.19 10.92 -17.63
C THR A 292 1.21 11.34 -16.57
N ILE A 293 2.48 11.40 -16.97
CA ILE A 293 3.51 12.17 -16.28
C ILE A 293 4.10 13.13 -17.30
N GLU A 294 4.28 14.39 -16.93
CA GLU A 294 4.78 15.41 -17.84
C GLU A 294 6.29 15.28 -18.07
N GLU A 295 6.75 15.71 -19.24
CA GLU A 295 8.19 15.68 -19.58
C GLU A 295 9.02 16.41 -18.52
N ARG A 296 8.58 17.60 -18.10
CA ARG A 296 9.28 18.39 -17.07
C ARG A 296 9.44 17.65 -15.74
N CYS A 297 8.52 16.75 -15.41
CA CYS A 297 8.57 15.95 -14.19
C CYS A 297 9.51 14.78 -14.37
N VAL A 298 9.50 14.15 -15.54
CA VAL A 298 10.45 13.08 -15.90
C VAL A 298 11.89 13.63 -15.92
N ASP A 299 12.09 14.81 -16.48
CA ASP A 299 13.40 15.47 -16.54
C ASP A 299 13.91 15.96 -15.17
N ALA A 300 13.02 16.05 -14.17
CA ALA A 300 13.35 16.52 -12.83
C ALA A 300 13.86 15.41 -11.91
N PHE A 301 13.75 14.12 -12.30
CA PHE A 301 14.34 13.04 -11.52
C PHE A 301 15.87 13.10 -11.58
N ALA A 302 16.52 12.96 -10.42
CA ALA A 302 17.95 12.79 -10.29
C ALA A 302 18.44 11.49 -10.98
N GLU A 303 17.62 10.44 -10.95
CA GLU A 303 17.87 9.18 -11.64
C GLU A 303 16.85 8.97 -12.79
N GLU A 304 17.34 8.99 -14.03
CA GLU A 304 16.53 8.84 -15.26
C GLU A 304 15.59 7.61 -15.22
N ARG A 305 16.05 6.51 -14.63
CA ARG A 305 15.26 5.26 -14.51
C ARG A 305 13.93 5.43 -13.77
N TYR A 306 13.86 6.34 -12.80
CA TYR A 306 12.61 6.55 -12.05
C TYR A 306 11.59 7.33 -12.88
N GLY A 307 12.04 8.30 -13.67
CA GLY A 307 11.19 9.02 -14.62
C GLY A 307 10.66 8.12 -15.73
N GLU A 308 11.51 7.24 -16.28
CA GLU A 308 11.10 6.22 -17.24
C GLU A 308 10.09 5.23 -16.65
N ALA A 309 10.34 4.75 -15.42
CA ALA A 309 9.45 3.83 -14.73
C ALA A 309 8.09 4.47 -14.41
N ALA A 310 8.07 5.73 -13.97
CA ALA A 310 6.85 6.50 -13.75
C ALA A 310 6.02 6.58 -15.04
N ARG A 311 6.65 6.94 -16.16
CA ARG A 311 6.01 7.00 -17.48
C ARG A 311 5.44 5.65 -17.90
N ALA A 312 6.20 4.57 -17.71
CA ALA A 312 5.76 3.22 -18.08
C ALA A 312 4.58 2.74 -17.24
N MET A 313 4.58 3.00 -15.92
CA MET A 313 3.46 2.70 -15.03
C MET A 313 2.20 3.48 -15.43
N MET A 314 2.33 4.78 -15.68
CA MET A 314 1.21 5.61 -16.11
C MET A 314 0.61 5.14 -17.44
N ASN A 315 1.45 4.77 -18.41
CA ASN A 315 1.00 4.16 -19.65
C ASN A 315 0.23 2.86 -19.40
N ALA A 316 0.78 1.95 -18.58
CA ALA A 316 0.14 0.67 -18.26
C ALA A 316 -1.22 0.83 -17.56
N LEU A 317 -1.37 1.85 -16.69
CA LEU A 317 -2.64 2.20 -16.05
C LEU A 317 -3.63 2.80 -17.05
N SER A 318 -3.18 3.67 -17.96
CA SER A 318 -4.02 4.32 -18.98
C SER A 318 -4.67 3.32 -19.96
N GLU A 319 -4.06 2.14 -20.13
CA GLU A 319 -4.53 1.05 -20.97
C GLU A 319 -5.59 0.18 -20.30
N MET A 320 -5.80 0.31 -18.98
CA MET A 320 -6.85 -0.42 -18.27
C MET A 320 -8.23 0.07 -18.73
N ARG A 321 -9.11 -0.87 -19.07
CA ARG A 321 -10.46 -0.61 -19.58
C ARG A 321 -11.53 -1.16 -18.62
N LEU A 322 -12.69 -0.52 -18.61
CA LEU A 322 -13.89 -0.93 -17.87
C LEU A 322 -14.47 -2.26 -18.36
#